data_AF-A0A8T7F5G4-F1
#
_entry.id   AF-A0A8T7F5G4-F1
#
_cell.length_a   1.000
_cell.length_b   1.000
_cell.length_c   1.000
_cell.angle_alpha   90.00
_cell.angle_beta   90.00
_cell.angle_gamma   90.00
#
_symmetry.space_group_name_H-M   'P 1'
#
loop_
_entity.id
_entity.type
_entity.pdbx_description
1 polymer ?
#
loop_
_entity_poly.entity_id
_entity_poly.type
_entity_poly.pdbx_seq_one_letter_code
_entity_poly.pdbx_strand_id
1 'polypeptide(L)'
;MIKRYLIWGIMLGGLSLVVMAGSQIHAQDDGESPPKYAGSSECADCHRDLSRPYRESNHAKALQEADDEDTVVLADFSAGAEVRTVVFSVNGSPRPFTLEDVAWVMGAGRYRQAFVYQNEDTYRVFPAVWNVTTQQWDAYELGAGDWLTDPAYDWLENCAGCHTTGLDLEEREWEDDGVMCEACHGPGEAHIDAADEAGSRPTDEDIATIHAAIVVSPDPAICGRCHSQGVAADTIHPFSTTYLPGKDLLADFTLVDKEDADYWWTSNHARRNNMQFNEWRDSAHATALETMASSSQAQDACLQCHSADYGFTQTLLVSYEAGDLTGVPPEMPTLQSAQYGITCVTCHSFHVDAETPPPSALRDDAYALCVRCHTQTDVTESLHHPVQQMFEGVTVIPSVEGVPGSHFVAEDGPDCLNCHMTRLPIDGDFTLATHALKPLLPDTESTAEVQNICANCHTDLTTNDQQYLVTDLQENVRGRLTLARTRLNTLPVPAEGSDAKTLYDEVVTALDFVQNDGSLGMHNYDYASRLLDFVEFSLSTLSVPGSTGQPTEGPAPTATPLPSAVTVIETPLAEASSGIRPTGVLILLIAAVMLIIGAVVLFRKGVGHA
;
A
#
# COMPACT_ATOMS: atom_id res chain seq x y z
N MET A 1 58.61 -46.50 -26.61
CA MET A 1 58.65 -47.13 -25.28
C MET A 1 58.99 -46.07 -24.25
N ILE A 2 58.08 -45.86 -23.29
CA ILE A 2 58.31 -45.47 -21.87
C ILE A 2 58.88 -44.04 -21.66
N LYS A 3 58.05 -43.02 -21.36
CA LYS A 3 57.52 -42.55 -20.06
C LYS A 3 58.56 -41.95 -19.08
N ARG A 4 58.21 -40.74 -18.55
CA ARG A 4 58.56 -40.10 -17.24
C ARG A 4 59.89 -39.30 -17.18
N TYR A 5 60.02 -38.08 -16.63
CA TYR A 5 59.16 -37.07 -15.97
C TYR A 5 59.87 -35.70 -16.04
N LEU A 6 59.08 -34.63 -15.84
CA LEU A 6 59.36 -33.43 -15.02
C LEU A 6 59.66 -32.07 -15.71
N ILE A 7 58.91 -31.08 -15.19
CA ILE A 7 59.15 -29.62 -15.06
C ILE A 7 58.48 -28.68 -16.07
N TRP A 8 57.29 -28.21 -15.65
CA TRP A 8 56.75 -26.85 -15.66
C TRP A 8 57.03 -25.92 -16.87
N GLY A 9 55.97 -25.72 -17.66
CA GLY A 9 55.89 -24.78 -18.76
C GLY A 9 55.50 -23.38 -18.32
N ILE A 10 56.31 -22.42 -18.74
CA ILE A 10 55.95 -21.03 -18.98
C ILE A 10 55.06 -21.01 -20.24
N MET A 11 53.88 -20.39 -20.17
CA MET A 11 53.34 -19.43 -21.16
C MET A 11 51.83 -19.26 -21.04
N LEU A 12 51.39 -18.05 -21.42
CA LEU A 12 50.02 -17.54 -21.61
C LEU A 12 49.42 -16.97 -20.31
N GLY A 13 49.46 -15.66 -20.04
CA GLY A 13 49.58 -14.54 -20.98
C GLY A 13 48.31 -14.41 -21.82
N GLY A 14 47.16 -14.18 -21.17
CA GLY A 14 45.90 -13.90 -21.86
C GLY A 14 44.64 -14.30 -21.10
N LEU A 15 44.36 -13.68 -19.96
CA LEU A 15 43.00 -13.49 -19.45
C LEU A 15 43.02 -12.54 -18.24
N SER A 16 42.90 -11.24 -18.46
CA SER A 16 42.71 -10.26 -17.36
C SER A 16 41.89 -9.11 -17.88
N LEU A 17 40.58 -9.35 -18.02
CA LEU A 17 39.50 -8.38 -18.08
C LEU A 17 38.19 -9.19 -18.09
N VAL A 18 37.93 -9.85 -16.96
CA VAL A 18 36.56 -10.17 -16.58
C VAL A 18 36.14 -9.03 -15.68
N VAL A 19 35.26 -8.19 -16.22
CA VAL A 19 34.51 -7.16 -15.52
C VAL A 19 33.89 -7.79 -14.29
N MET A 20 34.17 -7.21 -13.12
CA MET A 20 33.42 -7.46 -11.90
C MET A 20 31.98 -6.99 -12.15
N ALA A 21 31.13 -7.92 -12.56
CA ALA A 21 29.68 -7.77 -12.52
C ALA A 21 29.21 -8.51 -11.27
N GLY A 22 28.61 -7.77 -10.33
CA GLY A 22 27.76 -8.32 -9.27
C GLY A 22 28.48 -9.05 -8.14
N SER A 23 29.35 -8.37 -7.40
CA SER A 23 29.53 -8.72 -5.98
C SER A 23 28.36 -8.11 -5.21
N GLN A 24 27.29 -8.90 -5.03
CA GLN A 24 26.39 -8.67 -3.91
C GLN A 24 27.20 -8.95 -2.64
N ILE A 25 27.78 -7.89 -2.08
CA ILE A 25 28.36 -7.94 -0.74
C ILE A 25 27.15 -8.14 0.18
N HIS A 26 26.93 -9.38 0.58
CA HIS A 26 25.94 -9.71 1.59
C HIS A 26 26.47 -9.11 2.90
N ALA A 27 25.87 -8.01 3.35
CA ALA A 27 26.25 -7.31 4.59
C ALA A 27 26.24 -8.21 5.85
N GLN A 28 25.75 -9.45 5.74
CA GLN A 28 25.43 -10.34 6.86
C GLN A 28 25.82 -11.80 6.54
N ASP A 29 26.92 -12.04 5.82
CA ASP A 29 27.40 -13.40 5.53
C ASP A 29 28.93 -13.50 5.52
N ASP A 30 29.57 -13.03 6.60
CA ASP A 30 31.00 -13.25 6.82
C ASP A 30 31.28 -14.62 7.49
N GLY A 31 30.24 -15.31 7.98
CA GLY A 31 30.32 -16.70 8.44
C GLY A 31 31.21 -16.93 9.67
N GLU A 32 31.65 -15.86 10.35
CA GLU A 32 32.67 -15.92 11.39
C GLU A 32 32.08 -15.71 12.81
N SER A 33 30.85 -15.18 12.94
CA SER A 33 30.02 -15.13 14.17
C SER A 33 28.54 -14.83 13.85
N PRO A 34 27.58 -15.20 14.72
CA PRO A 34 26.18 -14.79 14.54
C PRO A 34 26.09 -13.25 14.55
N PRO A 35 25.31 -12.64 13.63
CA PRO A 35 25.22 -11.19 13.54
C PRO A 35 24.54 -10.63 14.79
N LYS A 36 25.14 -9.61 15.41
CA LYS A 36 24.69 -9.07 16.71
C LYS A 36 23.92 -7.76 16.55
N TYR A 37 22.79 -7.70 17.24
CA TYR A 37 22.00 -6.49 17.38
C TYR A 37 22.69 -5.56 18.38
N ALA A 38 22.66 -4.27 18.11
CA ALA A 38 23.29 -3.24 18.95
C ALA A 38 22.26 -2.43 19.76
N GLY A 39 20.99 -2.48 19.37
CA GLY A 39 19.93 -1.74 20.01
C GLY A 39 19.77 -0.33 19.47
N SER A 40 18.52 0.13 19.47
CA SER A 40 18.11 1.43 18.91
C SER A 40 18.71 2.64 19.63
N SER A 41 19.16 2.47 20.89
CA SER A 41 19.87 3.52 21.63
C SER A 41 21.21 3.88 21.01
N GLU A 42 21.96 2.90 20.50
CA GLU A 42 23.25 3.12 19.85
C GLU A 42 23.06 3.87 18.52
N CYS A 43 22.00 3.53 17.76
CA CYS A 43 21.63 4.26 16.56
C CYS A 43 21.33 5.74 16.87
N ALA A 44 20.69 6.02 18.00
CA ALA A 44 20.30 7.36 18.40
C ALA A 44 21.49 8.26 18.76
N ASP A 45 22.69 7.73 19.00
CA ASP A 45 23.86 8.56 19.28
C ASP A 45 24.38 9.30 18.05
N CYS A 46 24.32 8.64 16.88
CA CYS A 46 24.71 9.20 15.58
C CYS A 46 23.52 9.77 14.79
N HIS A 47 22.35 9.09 14.80
CA HIS A 47 21.19 9.40 13.96
C HIS A 47 20.02 10.01 14.73
N ARG A 48 20.29 11.05 15.54
CA ARG A 48 19.30 11.70 16.43
C ARG A 48 18.07 12.23 15.72
N ASP A 49 18.25 12.78 14.53
CA ASP A 49 17.16 13.42 13.78
C ASP A 49 16.22 12.37 13.18
N LEU A 50 16.70 11.14 12.96
CA LEU A 50 15.86 10.01 12.56
C LEU A 50 15.23 9.32 13.78
N SER A 51 15.99 9.10 14.85
CA SER A 51 15.54 8.31 15.99
C SER A 51 14.43 8.97 16.80
N ARG A 52 14.49 10.31 16.99
CA ARG A 52 13.49 11.06 17.75
C ARG A 52 12.08 10.93 17.19
N PRO A 53 11.80 11.30 15.93
CA PRO A 53 10.45 11.14 15.38
C PRO A 53 10.07 9.66 15.21
N TYR A 54 11.03 8.77 14.95
CA TYR A 54 10.75 7.35 14.80
C TYR A 54 10.16 6.71 16.06
N ARG A 55 10.64 7.08 17.25
CA ARG A 55 10.10 6.61 18.54
C ARG A 55 8.61 6.91 18.73
N GLU A 56 8.09 7.93 18.04
CA GLU A 56 6.67 8.26 18.08
C GLU A 56 5.81 7.40 17.14
N SER A 57 6.43 6.64 16.24
CA SER A 57 5.75 5.84 15.25
C SER A 57 5.01 4.64 15.87
N ASN A 58 4.02 4.13 15.13
CA ASN A 58 3.31 2.92 15.53
C ASN A 58 4.20 1.66 15.48
N HIS A 59 5.32 1.69 14.73
CA HIS A 59 6.30 0.59 14.72
C HIS A 59 7.09 0.55 16.03
N ALA A 60 7.62 1.69 16.48
CA ALA A 60 8.27 1.78 17.78
C ALA A 60 7.29 1.42 18.92
N LYS A 61 6.03 1.85 18.80
CA LYS A 61 4.97 1.55 19.78
C LYS A 61 4.28 0.18 19.57
N ALA A 62 4.87 -0.71 18.77
CA ALA A 62 4.34 -2.07 18.58
C ALA A 62 4.39 -2.89 19.88
N LEU A 63 5.33 -2.58 20.78
CA LEU A 63 5.45 -3.08 22.14
C LEU A 63 6.05 -1.98 23.02
N GLN A 64 5.57 -1.83 24.24
CA GLN A 64 6.04 -0.85 25.21
C GLN A 64 5.99 -1.45 26.63
N GLU A 65 7.03 -1.25 27.46
CA GLU A 65 7.03 -1.65 28.87
C GLU A 65 5.90 -0.94 29.63
N ALA A 66 5.12 -1.67 30.43
CA ALA A 66 3.91 -1.12 31.02
C ALA A 66 4.17 -0.10 32.16
N ASP A 67 5.35 -0.13 32.78
CA ASP A 67 5.75 0.76 33.86
C ASP A 67 6.57 1.99 33.42
N ASP A 68 6.90 2.09 32.12
CA ASP A 68 7.49 3.29 31.53
C ASP A 68 6.46 4.45 31.56
N GLU A 69 6.93 5.64 31.92
CA GLU A 69 6.11 6.85 32.00
C GLU A 69 5.60 7.34 30.64
N ASP A 70 6.30 6.99 29.56
CA ASP A 70 5.96 7.36 28.18
C ASP A 70 5.03 6.34 27.51
N THR A 71 4.71 5.23 28.17
CA THR A 71 3.87 4.17 27.61
C THR A 71 2.42 4.62 27.41
N VAL A 72 1.94 4.42 26.18
CA VAL A 72 0.56 4.75 25.81
C VAL A 72 -0.39 3.64 26.25
N VAL A 73 -1.03 3.80 27.42
CA VAL A 73 -2.11 2.93 27.91
C VAL A 73 -3.47 3.57 27.62
N LEU A 74 -4.22 3.04 26.66
CA LEU A 74 -5.57 3.51 26.32
C LEU A 74 -6.68 2.79 27.09
N ALA A 75 -6.36 1.64 27.68
CA ALA A 75 -7.35 0.76 28.30
C ALA A 75 -7.83 1.25 29.66
N ASP A 76 -9.15 1.20 29.88
CA ASP A 76 -9.75 1.47 31.20
C ASP A 76 -9.79 0.20 32.05
N PHE A 77 -8.79 0.03 32.93
CA PHE A 77 -8.71 -1.09 33.88
C PHE A 77 -9.71 -0.99 35.04
N SER A 78 -10.52 0.07 35.13
CA SER A 78 -11.65 0.15 36.06
C SER A 78 -12.92 -0.53 35.51
N ALA A 79 -12.98 -0.78 34.19
CA ALA A 79 -14.10 -1.40 33.49
C ALA A 79 -13.84 -2.87 33.10
N GLY A 80 -14.89 -3.61 32.71
CA GLY A 80 -14.77 -4.97 32.14
C GLY A 80 -14.13 -6.01 33.05
N ALA A 81 -14.36 -5.93 34.36
CA ALA A 81 -13.72 -6.82 35.34
C ALA A 81 -14.04 -8.31 35.07
N GLU A 82 -15.25 -8.60 34.59
CA GLU A 82 -15.67 -9.94 34.19
C GLU A 82 -14.87 -10.50 33.02
N VAL A 83 -14.60 -9.69 31.99
CA VAL A 83 -13.81 -10.11 30.82
C VAL A 83 -12.34 -10.30 31.19
N ARG A 84 -11.81 -9.46 32.09
CA ARG A 84 -10.41 -9.52 32.56
C ARG A 84 -10.15 -10.56 33.64
N THR A 85 -11.17 -11.26 34.13
CA THR A 85 -10.98 -12.19 35.26
C THR A 85 -10.23 -13.43 34.83
N VAL A 86 -9.00 -13.59 35.34
CA VAL A 86 -8.10 -14.70 35.05
C VAL A 86 -7.61 -15.35 36.34
N VAL A 87 -7.00 -16.53 36.21
CA VAL A 87 -6.30 -17.23 37.29
C VAL A 87 -4.81 -17.17 36.99
N PHE A 88 -4.00 -16.59 37.88
CA PHE A 88 -2.56 -16.34 37.69
C PHE A 88 -1.64 -17.49 38.11
N SER A 89 -2.20 -18.56 38.68
CA SER A 89 -1.46 -19.77 39.03
C SER A 89 -2.42 -20.95 39.13
N VAL A 90 -1.93 -22.18 38.93
CA VAL A 90 -2.74 -23.42 38.91
C VAL A 90 -3.69 -23.58 40.12
N ASN A 91 -3.40 -22.95 41.27
CA ASN A 91 -4.25 -22.97 42.47
C ASN A 91 -4.69 -21.56 42.94
N GLY A 92 -4.55 -20.55 42.09
CA GLY A 92 -4.93 -19.18 42.37
C GLY A 92 -6.45 -18.99 42.39
N SER A 93 -6.90 -17.95 43.09
CA SER A 93 -8.30 -17.50 42.98
C SER A 93 -8.46 -16.58 41.77
N PRO A 94 -9.59 -16.66 41.04
CA PRO A 94 -9.84 -15.79 39.90
C PRO A 94 -9.98 -14.34 40.34
N ARG A 95 -9.35 -13.42 39.61
CA ARG A 95 -9.51 -11.97 39.77
C ARG A 95 -9.25 -11.25 38.45
N PRO A 96 -9.79 -10.04 38.23
CA PRO A 96 -9.38 -9.21 37.11
C PRO A 96 -7.90 -8.86 37.19
N PHE A 97 -7.19 -8.94 36.06
CA PHE A 97 -5.84 -8.37 35.94
C PHE A 97 -5.90 -6.85 35.85
N THR A 98 -4.93 -6.16 36.44
CA THR A 98 -4.78 -4.70 36.45
C THR A 98 -3.54 -4.30 35.67
N LEU A 99 -3.30 -3.00 35.48
CA LEU A 99 -2.06 -2.53 34.84
C LEU A 99 -0.80 -2.99 35.61
N GLU A 100 -0.87 -3.14 36.94
CA GLU A 100 0.24 -3.67 37.75
C GLU A 100 0.60 -5.13 37.44
N ASP A 101 -0.30 -5.87 36.77
CA ASP A 101 -0.05 -7.26 36.34
C ASP A 101 0.48 -7.34 34.90
N VAL A 102 0.52 -6.22 34.18
CA VAL A 102 0.97 -6.15 32.79
C VAL A 102 2.46 -5.84 32.79
N ALA A 103 3.23 -6.62 32.04
CA ALA A 103 4.64 -6.34 31.79
C ALA A 103 4.82 -5.50 30.51
N TRP A 104 4.08 -5.81 29.43
CA TRP A 104 4.09 -5.01 28.21
C TRP A 104 2.70 -4.70 27.65
N VAL A 105 2.58 -3.52 27.05
CA VAL A 105 1.46 -3.08 26.23
C VAL A 105 1.78 -3.31 24.77
N MET A 106 0.95 -4.10 24.09
CA MET A 106 1.13 -4.50 22.70
C MET A 106 0.23 -3.68 21.77
N GLY A 107 0.85 -3.00 20.81
CA GLY A 107 0.22 -2.19 19.80
C GLY A 107 -0.04 -0.73 20.21
N ALA A 108 0.16 0.16 19.24
CA ALA A 108 -0.02 1.61 19.39
C ALA A 108 -1.49 2.07 19.58
N GLY A 109 -2.44 1.13 19.67
CA GLY A 109 -3.84 1.45 19.95
C GLY A 109 -4.64 2.01 18.79
N ARG A 110 -4.30 1.67 17.53
CA ARG A 110 -5.11 2.08 16.36
C ARG A 110 -6.51 1.45 16.36
N TYR A 111 -6.61 0.18 16.76
CA TYR A 111 -7.87 -0.58 16.79
C TYR A 111 -8.02 -1.36 18.11
N ARG A 112 -6.95 -2.04 18.55
CA ARG A 112 -6.89 -2.74 19.83
C ARG A 112 -5.56 -2.49 20.54
N GLN A 113 -5.55 -2.73 21.85
CA GLN A 113 -4.34 -3.01 22.63
C GLN A 113 -4.47 -4.38 23.29
N ALA A 114 -3.43 -5.19 23.15
CA ALA A 114 -3.26 -6.43 23.88
C ALA A 114 -2.19 -6.24 24.96
N PHE A 115 -2.08 -7.19 25.88
CA PHE A 115 -1.24 -7.05 27.08
C PHE A 115 -0.48 -8.34 27.32
N VAL A 116 0.79 -8.21 27.70
CA VAL A 116 1.67 -9.36 27.99
C VAL A 116 1.88 -9.46 29.50
N TYR A 117 1.68 -10.65 30.02
CA TYR A 117 2.02 -11.08 31.37
C TYR A 117 3.40 -11.70 31.39
N GLN A 118 4.19 -11.39 32.42
CA GLN A 118 5.49 -12.03 32.68
C GLN A 118 5.49 -12.68 34.06
N ASN A 119 6.02 -13.90 34.12
CA ASN A 119 6.34 -14.56 35.38
C ASN A 119 7.62 -15.38 35.22
N GLU A 120 8.70 -14.93 35.86
CA GLU A 120 10.06 -15.44 35.60
C GLU A 120 10.31 -15.41 34.08
N ASP A 121 10.74 -16.53 33.48
CA ASP A 121 11.03 -16.60 32.05
C ASP A 121 9.79 -16.94 31.19
N THR A 122 8.58 -16.91 31.77
CA THR A 122 7.33 -17.23 31.06
C THR A 122 6.60 -15.95 30.65
N TYR A 123 6.35 -15.81 29.34
CA TYR A 123 5.62 -14.68 28.75
C TYR A 123 4.30 -15.17 28.15
N ARG A 124 3.18 -14.56 28.56
CA ARG A 124 1.84 -14.95 28.10
C ARG A 124 1.04 -13.74 27.66
N VAL A 125 0.30 -13.86 26.57
CA VAL A 125 -0.68 -12.84 26.18
C VAL A 125 -1.94 -13.00 27.04
N PHE A 126 -2.45 -11.91 27.62
CA PHE A 126 -3.69 -11.95 28.38
C PHE A 126 -4.88 -12.31 27.47
N PRO A 127 -5.87 -13.10 27.96
CA PRO A 127 -7.05 -13.51 27.19
C PRO A 127 -8.13 -12.42 27.07
N ALA A 128 -7.73 -11.15 27.14
CA ALA A 128 -8.61 -10.00 26.95
C ALA A 128 -7.84 -8.86 26.27
N VAL A 129 -8.50 -8.19 25.33
CA VAL A 129 -7.97 -7.04 24.59
C VAL A 129 -8.85 -5.84 24.79
N TRP A 130 -8.24 -4.66 24.79
CA TRP A 130 -8.96 -3.40 24.79
C TRP A 130 -9.33 -3.01 23.36
N ASN A 131 -10.61 -2.82 23.08
CA ASN A 131 -11.09 -2.28 21.81
C ASN A 131 -11.12 -0.75 21.89
N VAL A 132 -10.25 -0.11 21.12
CA VAL A 132 -10.08 1.34 21.18
C VAL A 132 -11.29 2.06 20.57
N THR A 133 -11.92 1.47 19.57
CA THR A 133 -13.07 2.05 18.87
C THR A 133 -14.32 2.05 19.75
N THR A 134 -14.62 0.92 20.41
CA THR A 134 -15.81 0.79 21.25
C THR A 134 -15.55 1.16 22.72
N GLN A 135 -14.29 1.40 23.09
CA GLN A 135 -13.85 1.71 24.46
C GLN A 135 -14.31 0.65 25.47
N GLN A 136 -14.15 -0.62 25.13
CA GLN A 136 -14.53 -1.74 25.97
C GLN A 136 -13.49 -2.87 25.94
N TRP A 137 -13.55 -3.76 26.94
CA TRP A 137 -12.80 -5.01 26.93
C TRP A 137 -13.55 -6.07 26.12
N ASP A 138 -12.87 -6.65 25.13
CA ASP A 138 -13.33 -7.81 24.38
C ASP A 138 -12.55 -9.05 24.85
N ALA A 139 -13.20 -10.21 24.87
CA ALA A 139 -12.50 -11.48 25.09
C ALA A 139 -11.50 -11.74 23.94
N TYR A 140 -10.34 -12.29 24.28
CA TYR A 140 -9.29 -12.63 23.30
C TYR A 140 -8.95 -14.11 23.39
N GLU A 141 -9.78 -14.91 22.72
CA GLU A 141 -9.65 -16.36 22.70
C GLU A 141 -8.60 -16.79 21.66
N LEU A 142 -7.34 -16.93 22.10
CA LEU A 142 -6.24 -17.44 21.26
C LEU A 142 -6.22 -18.97 21.20
N GLY A 143 -6.60 -19.62 22.31
CA GLY A 143 -6.63 -21.08 22.46
C GLY A 143 -7.82 -21.54 23.31
N ALA A 144 -8.10 -22.84 23.24
CA ALA A 144 -9.24 -23.47 23.93
C ALA A 144 -8.89 -23.98 25.34
N GLY A 145 -7.61 -23.95 25.72
CA GLY A 145 -7.09 -24.40 27.01
C GLY A 145 -6.98 -23.27 28.05
N ASP A 146 -6.31 -23.59 29.15
CA ASP A 146 -5.97 -22.61 30.18
C ASP A 146 -4.86 -21.67 29.67
N TRP A 147 -5.13 -20.37 29.65
CA TRP A 147 -4.25 -19.32 29.11
C TRP A 147 -2.82 -19.34 29.69
N LEU A 148 -2.61 -19.87 30.91
CA LEU A 148 -1.27 -19.99 31.48
C LEU A 148 -0.43 -21.11 30.85
N THR A 149 -1.07 -22.11 30.25
CA THR A 149 -0.43 -23.36 29.80
C THR A 149 -0.68 -23.68 28.33
N ASP A 150 -1.68 -23.09 27.71
CA ASP A 150 -2.00 -23.28 26.30
C ASP A 150 -0.97 -22.53 25.44
N PRO A 151 -0.24 -23.23 24.53
CA PRO A 151 0.76 -22.64 23.66
C PRO A 151 0.24 -21.47 22.81
N ALA A 152 -1.06 -21.41 22.51
CA ALA A 152 -1.62 -20.30 21.72
C ALA A 152 -1.51 -18.94 22.41
N TYR A 153 -1.33 -18.92 23.75
CA TYR A 153 -1.10 -17.69 24.51
C TYR A 153 0.39 -17.42 24.76
N ASP A 154 1.31 -18.26 24.27
CA ASP A 154 2.74 -18.00 24.39
C ASP A 154 3.15 -16.79 23.55
N TRP A 155 3.68 -15.76 24.21
CA TRP A 155 4.10 -14.53 23.57
C TRP A 155 5.27 -14.75 22.61
N LEU A 156 6.26 -15.54 23.03
CA LEU A 156 7.49 -15.74 22.26
C LEU A 156 7.20 -16.58 21.01
N GLU A 157 6.36 -17.61 21.13
CA GLU A 157 6.06 -18.50 19.99
C GLU A 157 5.13 -17.85 18.95
N ASN A 158 4.27 -16.91 19.34
CA ASN A 158 3.18 -16.45 18.45
C ASN A 158 3.27 -14.98 18.03
N CYS A 159 3.99 -14.13 18.78
CA CYS A 159 3.85 -12.68 18.60
C CYS A 159 5.19 -11.92 18.61
N ALA A 160 6.14 -12.33 19.45
CA ALA A 160 7.37 -11.57 19.69
C ALA A 160 8.16 -11.27 18.41
N GLY A 161 8.25 -12.21 17.47
CA GLY A 161 9.04 -12.01 16.23
C GLY A 161 8.57 -10.85 15.36
N CYS A 162 7.30 -10.41 15.50
CA CYS A 162 6.76 -9.26 14.79
C CYS A 162 6.66 -7.99 15.62
N HIS A 163 6.87 -8.08 16.93
CA HIS A 163 6.64 -7.00 17.88
C HIS A 163 7.88 -6.58 18.67
N THR A 164 8.99 -7.30 18.53
CA THR A 164 10.29 -6.95 19.10
C THR A 164 11.35 -6.87 17.99
N THR A 165 12.54 -6.40 18.37
CA THR A 165 13.73 -6.39 17.52
C THR A 165 14.82 -7.25 18.14
N GLY A 166 15.51 -8.06 17.33
CA GLY A 166 16.58 -8.92 17.83
C GLY A 166 16.12 -10.09 18.71
N LEU A 167 14.95 -10.68 18.43
CA LEU A 167 14.43 -11.83 19.19
C LEU A 167 15.37 -13.05 19.09
N ASP A 168 15.78 -13.58 20.24
CA ASP A 168 16.40 -14.89 20.41
C ASP A 168 15.42 -15.84 21.13
N LEU A 169 14.96 -16.86 20.41
CA LEU A 169 14.00 -17.84 20.94
C LEU A 169 14.65 -18.86 21.91
N GLU A 170 15.96 -19.08 21.82
CA GLU A 170 16.69 -20.00 22.69
C GLU A 170 16.95 -19.35 24.05
N GLU A 171 17.46 -18.13 24.04
CA GLU A 171 17.73 -17.34 25.25
C GLU A 171 16.47 -16.66 25.81
N ARG A 172 15.38 -16.62 25.02
CA ARG A 172 14.07 -16.06 25.39
C ARG A 172 14.14 -14.56 25.73
N GLU A 173 14.98 -13.85 24.99
CA GLU A 173 15.23 -12.43 25.12
C GLU A 173 15.16 -11.73 23.77
N TRP A 174 15.15 -10.41 23.78
CA TRP A 174 15.19 -9.57 22.59
C TRP A 174 15.95 -8.29 22.89
N GLU A 175 16.47 -7.62 21.86
CA GLU A 175 17.30 -6.43 22.01
C GLU A 175 16.48 -5.17 22.30
N ASP A 176 15.46 -4.88 21.48
CA ASP A 176 14.58 -3.73 21.70
C ASP A 176 13.10 -4.14 21.76
N ASP A 177 12.38 -3.46 22.63
CA ASP A 177 10.92 -3.38 22.58
C ASP A 177 10.45 -2.67 21.31
N GLY A 178 9.47 -3.26 20.65
CA GLY A 178 8.89 -2.70 19.44
C GLY A 178 9.66 -3.06 18.17
N VAL A 179 9.17 -2.54 17.04
CA VAL A 179 9.81 -2.69 15.74
C VAL A 179 10.76 -1.51 15.56
N MET A 180 12.04 -1.71 15.88
CA MET A 180 13.08 -0.70 15.90
C MET A 180 13.99 -0.76 14.68
N CYS A 181 15.03 0.07 14.63
CA CYS A 181 15.87 0.31 13.45
C CYS A 181 16.36 -1.00 12.81
N GLU A 182 16.90 -1.89 13.62
CA GLU A 182 17.51 -3.15 13.18
C GLU A 182 16.48 -4.19 12.71
N ALA A 183 15.17 -3.98 12.97
CA ALA A 183 14.13 -4.81 12.38
C ALA A 183 14.08 -4.67 10.85
N CYS A 184 14.39 -3.49 10.34
CA CYS A 184 14.40 -3.20 8.91
C CYS A 184 15.81 -3.13 8.33
N HIS A 185 16.78 -2.64 9.11
CA HIS A 185 18.16 -2.44 8.69
C HIS A 185 19.07 -3.65 8.97
N GLY A 186 18.57 -4.61 9.74
CA GLY A 186 19.33 -5.77 10.20
C GLY A 186 20.27 -5.43 11.36
N PRO A 187 21.02 -6.43 11.87
CA PRO A 187 21.94 -6.26 12.99
C PRO A 187 23.04 -5.23 12.66
N GLY A 188 23.21 -4.24 13.53
CA GLY A 188 23.99 -3.02 13.30
C GLY A 188 25.38 -3.00 13.92
N GLU A 189 25.81 -4.02 14.66
CA GLU A 189 27.14 -4.03 15.33
C GLU A 189 28.28 -3.77 14.31
N ALA A 190 28.27 -4.46 13.16
CA ALA A 190 29.28 -4.27 12.12
C ALA A 190 29.29 -2.85 11.52
N HIS A 191 28.11 -2.20 11.45
CA HIS A 191 27.98 -0.83 10.99
C HIS A 191 28.56 0.17 12.00
N ILE A 192 28.31 -0.05 13.29
CA ILE A 192 28.85 0.77 14.37
C ILE A 192 30.37 0.61 14.45
N ASP A 193 30.88 -0.63 14.41
CA ASP A 193 32.32 -0.91 14.41
C ASP A 193 33.01 -0.21 13.23
N ALA A 194 32.45 -0.31 12.02
CA ALA A 194 32.99 0.38 10.85
C ALA A 194 33.00 1.92 11.02
N ALA A 195 31.97 2.49 11.65
CA ALA A 195 31.89 3.92 11.91
C ALA A 195 32.91 4.38 12.97
N ASP A 196 33.09 3.59 14.03
CA ASP A 196 34.06 3.85 15.09
C ASP A 196 35.50 3.75 14.59
N GLU A 197 35.81 2.76 13.73
CA GLU A 197 37.11 2.62 13.10
C GLU A 197 37.45 3.80 12.17
N ALA A 198 36.46 4.30 11.43
CA ALA A 198 36.60 5.46 10.55
C ALA A 198 36.83 6.77 11.32
N GLY A 199 36.25 6.87 12.52
CA GLY A 199 36.37 8.01 13.42
C GLY A 199 35.74 9.31 12.87
N SER A 200 36.09 10.46 13.44
CA SER A 200 35.38 11.73 13.18
C SER A 200 35.63 12.37 11.80
N ARG A 201 36.46 11.76 10.95
CA ARG A 201 36.81 12.28 9.60
C ARG A 201 36.96 11.11 8.63
N PRO A 202 35.86 10.41 8.33
CA PRO A 202 35.88 9.26 7.43
C PRO A 202 36.29 9.70 6.01
N THR A 203 37.04 8.84 5.33
CA THR A 203 37.28 8.93 3.88
C THR A 203 36.09 8.39 3.10
N ASP A 204 36.06 8.61 1.79
CA ASP A 204 34.99 8.04 0.93
C ASP A 204 34.98 6.50 0.96
N GLU A 205 36.13 5.86 1.16
CA GLU A 205 36.25 4.40 1.31
C GLU A 205 35.68 3.92 2.65
N ASP A 206 35.92 4.69 3.72
CA ASP A 206 35.34 4.40 5.03
C ASP A 206 33.80 4.52 4.99
N ILE A 207 33.28 5.60 4.38
CA ILE A 207 31.82 5.79 4.21
C ILE A 207 31.21 4.64 3.39
N ALA A 208 31.87 4.22 2.31
CA ALA A 208 31.40 3.09 1.51
C ALA A 208 31.32 1.79 2.34
N THR A 209 32.29 1.56 3.23
CA THR A 209 32.32 0.41 4.14
C THR A 209 31.19 0.48 5.17
N ILE A 210 30.99 1.66 5.79
CA ILE A 210 29.91 1.91 6.75
C ILE A 210 28.54 1.65 6.11
N HIS A 211 28.29 2.19 4.92
CA HIS A 211 27.02 1.98 4.21
C HIS A 211 26.83 0.52 3.77
N ALA A 212 27.89 -0.20 3.42
CA ALA A 212 27.80 -1.61 3.02
C ALA A 212 27.55 -2.56 4.21
N ALA A 213 27.82 -2.12 5.45
CA ALA A 213 27.63 -2.90 6.67
C ALA A 213 26.20 -2.85 7.22
N ILE A 214 25.27 -2.14 6.58
CA ILE A 214 23.88 -2.00 7.02
C ILE A 214 22.92 -2.09 5.83
N VAL A 215 21.73 -2.65 6.03
CA VAL A 215 20.78 -2.85 4.94
C VAL A 215 20.01 -1.57 4.66
N VAL A 216 20.15 -1.01 3.46
CA VAL A 216 19.37 0.13 2.98
C VAL A 216 18.78 -0.27 1.64
N SER A 217 17.57 -0.83 1.66
CA SER A 217 16.98 -1.48 0.49
C SER A 217 15.46 -1.24 0.39
N PRO A 218 14.91 -1.12 -0.83
CA PRO A 218 13.46 -1.09 -1.05
C PRO A 218 12.80 -2.47 -1.08
N ASP A 219 13.52 -3.53 -0.68
CA ASP A 219 13.04 -4.91 -0.68
C ASP A 219 11.74 -5.07 0.14
N PRO A 220 10.65 -5.54 -0.48
CA PRO A 220 9.37 -5.74 0.21
C PRO A 220 9.42 -6.88 1.24
N ALA A 221 10.39 -7.80 1.17
CA ALA A 221 10.59 -8.87 2.16
C ALA A 221 10.85 -8.30 3.57
N ILE A 222 11.47 -7.12 3.67
CA ILE A 222 11.71 -6.43 4.94
C ILE A 222 10.38 -6.15 5.66
N CYS A 223 9.37 -5.73 4.89
CA CYS A 223 8.02 -5.49 5.40
C CYS A 223 7.25 -6.81 5.57
N GLY A 224 7.44 -7.72 4.61
CA GLY A 224 6.79 -9.02 4.55
C GLY A 224 7.05 -9.90 5.76
N ARG A 225 8.19 -9.73 6.46
CA ARG A 225 8.50 -10.50 7.67
C ARG A 225 7.41 -10.38 8.76
N CYS A 226 6.68 -9.26 8.81
CA CYS A 226 5.62 -8.99 9.78
C CYS A 226 4.25 -8.73 9.13
N HIS A 227 4.22 -8.06 7.97
CA HIS A 227 3.00 -7.76 7.23
C HIS A 227 2.56 -8.92 6.34
N SER A 228 2.70 -10.14 6.86
CA SER A 228 2.24 -11.36 6.21
C SER A 228 1.64 -12.36 7.20
N GLN A 229 0.81 -13.23 6.66
CA GLN A 229 0.34 -14.44 7.33
C GLN A 229 1.03 -15.64 6.69
N GLY A 230 1.58 -16.52 7.53
CA GLY A 230 2.33 -17.69 7.10
C GLY A 230 2.82 -18.52 8.29
N VAL A 231 3.74 -19.44 8.01
CA VAL A 231 4.36 -20.30 9.00
C VAL A 231 5.84 -20.51 8.66
N ALA A 232 6.68 -20.48 9.68
CA ALA A 232 8.10 -20.81 9.56
C ALA A 232 8.33 -22.28 9.16
N ALA A 233 9.54 -22.57 8.70
CA ALA A 233 9.98 -23.92 8.35
C ALA A 233 9.87 -24.93 9.51
N ASP A 234 9.90 -24.47 10.76
CA ASP A 234 9.69 -25.31 11.95
C ASP A 234 8.22 -25.69 12.20
N THR A 235 7.28 -25.13 11.42
CA THR A 235 5.83 -25.36 11.48
C THR A 235 5.15 -24.92 12.78
N ILE A 236 5.88 -24.20 13.64
CA ILE A 236 5.41 -23.72 14.95
C ILE A 236 5.13 -22.23 14.89
N HIS A 237 6.09 -21.44 14.39
CA HIS A 237 6.02 -19.98 14.48
C HIS A 237 5.23 -19.36 13.31
N PRO A 238 4.32 -18.41 13.56
CA PRO A 238 3.58 -17.69 12.52
C PRO A 238 4.39 -16.53 11.90
N PHE A 239 5.68 -16.45 12.18
CA PHE A 239 6.63 -15.46 11.66
C PHE A 239 7.94 -16.16 11.31
N SER A 240 8.78 -15.57 10.46
CA SER A 240 10.09 -16.14 10.14
C SER A 240 11.04 -16.09 11.34
N THR A 241 11.71 -17.20 11.64
CA THR A 241 12.65 -17.32 12.77
C THR A 241 14.12 -17.11 12.38
N THR A 242 14.40 -17.03 11.08
CA THR A 242 15.77 -16.99 10.53
C THR A 242 16.01 -15.83 9.56
N TYR A 243 14.95 -15.13 9.15
CA TYR A 243 15.06 -14.03 8.20
C TYR A 243 15.86 -12.86 8.79
N LEU A 244 16.82 -12.38 8.01
CA LEU A 244 17.48 -11.10 8.23
C LEU A 244 17.23 -10.19 7.02
N PRO A 245 17.10 -8.86 7.21
CA PRO A 245 16.98 -7.92 6.11
C PRO A 245 18.05 -8.13 5.03
N GLY A 246 17.64 -8.10 3.76
CA GLY A 246 18.52 -8.38 2.61
C GLY A 246 18.70 -9.87 2.28
N LYS A 247 18.08 -10.79 3.02
CA LYS A 247 17.98 -12.22 2.66
C LYS A 247 16.64 -12.51 1.96
N ASP A 248 16.46 -13.74 1.49
CA ASP A 248 15.18 -14.22 0.94
C ASP A 248 14.26 -14.67 2.09
N LEU A 249 13.18 -13.91 2.34
CA LEU A 249 12.17 -14.26 3.35
C LEU A 249 11.52 -15.61 3.09
N LEU A 250 11.27 -15.94 1.82
CA LEU A 250 10.49 -17.13 1.45
C LEU A 250 11.33 -18.40 1.39
N ALA A 251 12.64 -18.30 1.65
CA ALA A 251 13.49 -19.48 1.81
C ALA A 251 13.01 -20.35 2.99
N ASP A 252 12.57 -19.71 4.07
CA ASP A 252 12.33 -20.35 5.37
C ASP A 252 10.93 -20.02 5.93
N PHE A 253 10.10 -19.29 5.17
CA PHE A 253 8.76 -18.86 5.57
C PHE A 253 7.75 -19.13 4.46
N THR A 254 6.73 -19.93 4.75
CA THR A 254 5.68 -20.27 3.80
C THR A 254 4.42 -19.49 4.12
N LEU A 255 3.95 -18.73 3.14
CA LEU A 255 2.76 -17.92 3.28
C LEU A 255 1.49 -18.75 3.22
N VAL A 256 0.43 -18.27 3.89
CA VAL A 256 -0.86 -18.95 3.90
C VAL A 256 -1.38 -19.19 2.49
N ASP A 257 -1.93 -20.38 2.29
CA ASP A 257 -2.45 -20.85 1.01
C ASP A 257 -3.68 -20.03 0.60
N LYS A 258 -3.81 -19.75 -0.70
CA LYS A 258 -4.89 -18.92 -1.25
C LYS A 258 -6.25 -19.61 -1.24
N GLU A 259 -6.26 -20.94 -1.14
CA GLU A 259 -7.46 -21.73 -1.00
C GLU A 259 -7.95 -21.82 0.46
N ASP A 260 -7.21 -21.28 1.43
CA ASP A 260 -7.64 -21.25 2.83
C ASP A 260 -8.65 -20.12 3.08
N ALA A 261 -9.91 -20.51 3.25
CA ALA A 261 -11.03 -19.61 3.47
C ALA A 261 -11.00 -18.86 4.82
N ASP A 262 -10.12 -19.26 5.76
CA ASP A 262 -9.93 -18.52 7.01
C ASP A 262 -9.06 -17.27 6.81
N TYR A 263 -8.26 -17.24 5.74
CA TYR A 263 -7.36 -16.14 5.39
C TYR A 263 -7.77 -15.38 4.12
N TRP A 264 -8.52 -16.02 3.24
CA TRP A 264 -8.89 -15.44 1.95
C TRP A 264 -10.39 -15.46 1.71
N TRP A 265 -10.88 -14.33 1.24
CA TRP A 265 -12.20 -14.25 0.62
C TRP A 265 -12.17 -14.89 -0.77
N THR A 266 -13.33 -15.31 -1.29
CA THR A 266 -13.43 -15.97 -2.61
C THR A 266 -13.05 -15.04 -3.77
N SER A 267 -13.12 -13.73 -3.54
CA SER A 267 -12.63 -12.69 -4.44
C SER A 267 -11.11 -12.53 -4.47
N ASN A 268 -10.37 -13.32 -3.69
CA ASN A 268 -8.91 -13.27 -3.49
C ASN A 268 -8.41 -12.03 -2.72
N HIS A 269 -9.24 -11.47 -1.85
CA HIS A 269 -8.83 -10.43 -0.92
C HIS A 269 -8.55 -11.01 0.47
N ALA A 270 -7.71 -10.34 1.25
CA ALA A 270 -7.38 -10.76 2.60
C ALA A 270 -8.59 -10.72 3.54
N ARG A 271 -8.69 -11.75 4.39
CA ARG A 271 -9.70 -11.91 5.44
C ARG A 271 -9.12 -11.79 6.84
N ARG A 272 -7.80 -11.60 7.00
CA ARG A 272 -7.12 -11.45 8.29
C ARG A 272 -6.23 -10.21 8.32
N ASN A 273 -5.85 -9.80 9.54
CA ASN A 273 -4.83 -8.78 9.73
C ASN A 273 -3.47 -9.23 9.14
N ASN A 274 -2.59 -8.25 8.88
CA ASN A 274 -1.21 -8.47 8.44
C ASN A 274 -1.09 -9.32 7.17
N MET A 275 -1.90 -9.07 6.14
CA MET A 275 -1.82 -9.79 4.86
C MET A 275 -1.42 -8.90 3.68
N GLN A 276 -0.89 -7.70 3.94
CA GLN A 276 -0.55 -6.74 2.88
C GLN A 276 0.53 -7.30 1.94
N PHE A 277 1.53 -8.02 2.46
CA PHE A 277 2.55 -8.68 1.64
C PHE A 277 1.98 -9.89 0.88
N ASN A 278 1.04 -10.61 1.47
CA ASN A 278 0.32 -11.70 0.79
C ASN A 278 -0.44 -11.17 -0.43
N GLU A 279 -1.23 -10.10 -0.26
CA GLU A 279 -1.99 -9.48 -1.35
C GLU A 279 -1.07 -8.80 -2.37
N TRP A 280 -0.05 -8.05 -1.92
CA TRP A 280 0.87 -7.33 -2.78
C TRP A 280 1.58 -8.26 -3.77
N ARG A 281 2.02 -9.45 -3.34
CA ARG A 281 2.75 -10.38 -4.21
C ARG A 281 1.93 -10.84 -5.42
N ASP A 282 0.61 -10.88 -5.27
CA ASP A 282 -0.31 -11.25 -6.35
C ASP A 282 -0.74 -10.05 -7.21
N SER A 283 -0.31 -8.85 -6.85
CA SER A 283 -0.64 -7.61 -7.56
C SER A 283 0.28 -7.37 -8.77
N ALA A 284 -0.20 -6.57 -9.72
CA ALA A 284 0.61 -6.10 -10.85
C ALA A 284 1.76 -5.16 -10.41
N HIS A 285 1.71 -4.60 -9.20
CA HIS A 285 2.79 -3.77 -8.67
C HIS A 285 4.03 -4.61 -8.36
N ALA A 286 3.85 -5.81 -7.77
CA ALA A 286 4.96 -6.71 -7.50
C ALA A 286 5.72 -7.12 -8.78
N THR A 287 4.98 -7.37 -9.86
CA THR A 287 5.53 -7.80 -11.15
C THR A 287 5.73 -6.66 -12.15
N ALA A 288 5.66 -5.40 -11.70
CA ALA A 288 5.71 -4.23 -12.58
C ALA A 288 7.01 -4.15 -13.39
N LEU A 289 8.15 -4.45 -12.75
CA LEU A 289 9.46 -4.47 -13.40
C LEU A 289 9.54 -5.57 -14.45
N GLU A 290 9.19 -6.80 -14.08
CA GLU A 290 9.25 -7.99 -14.95
C GLU A 290 8.36 -7.81 -16.19
N THR A 291 7.13 -7.33 -15.97
CA THR A 291 6.17 -7.08 -17.05
C THR A 291 6.72 -6.04 -18.03
N MET A 292 7.24 -4.92 -17.54
CA MET A 292 7.82 -3.88 -18.39
C MET A 292 9.08 -4.36 -19.11
N ALA A 293 9.99 -5.03 -18.41
CA ALA A 293 11.25 -5.54 -18.97
C ALA A 293 11.03 -6.60 -20.06
N SER A 294 9.87 -7.28 -20.07
CA SER A 294 9.50 -8.22 -21.14
C SER A 294 9.14 -7.53 -22.46
N SER A 295 8.88 -6.22 -22.44
CA SER A 295 8.56 -5.43 -23.64
C SER A 295 9.80 -5.17 -24.50
N SER A 296 9.66 -5.28 -25.82
CA SER A 296 10.70 -4.88 -26.76
C SER A 296 10.96 -3.36 -26.80
N GLN A 297 10.09 -2.58 -26.16
CA GLN A 297 10.21 -1.11 -26.04
C GLN A 297 10.75 -0.68 -24.67
N ALA A 298 11.15 -1.62 -23.81
CA ALA A 298 11.69 -1.30 -22.50
C ALA A 298 12.93 -0.40 -22.61
N GLN A 299 12.94 0.66 -21.81
CA GLN A 299 14.06 1.61 -21.68
C GLN A 299 14.24 2.00 -20.21
N ASP A 300 15.42 2.48 -19.84
CA ASP A 300 15.72 2.87 -18.44
C ASP A 300 14.74 3.94 -17.91
N ALA A 301 14.23 4.82 -18.78
CA ALA A 301 13.22 5.81 -18.40
C ALA A 301 11.89 5.18 -17.93
N CYS A 302 11.59 3.93 -18.31
CA CYS A 302 10.39 3.23 -17.82
C CYS A 302 10.49 2.89 -16.33
N LEU A 303 11.70 2.79 -15.77
CA LEU A 303 11.92 2.40 -14.38
C LEU A 303 11.30 3.38 -13.38
N GLN A 304 11.07 4.64 -13.77
CA GLN A 304 10.44 5.65 -12.92
C GLN A 304 9.10 5.20 -12.33
N CYS A 305 8.33 4.40 -13.07
CA CYS A 305 7.02 3.89 -12.65
C CYS A 305 7.00 2.37 -12.47
N HIS A 306 8.11 1.68 -12.78
CA HIS A 306 8.18 0.22 -12.80
C HIS A 306 9.23 -0.36 -11.85
N SER A 307 10.01 0.47 -11.15
CA SER A 307 11.01 0.00 -10.20
C SER A 307 11.08 0.85 -8.94
N ALA A 308 10.96 0.19 -7.78
CA ALA A 308 11.17 0.82 -6.49
C ALA A 308 12.63 1.24 -6.29
N ASP A 309 13.61 0.48 -6.82
CA ASP A 309 15.03 0.86 -6.79
C ASP A 309 15.27 2.23 -7.41
N TYR A 310 14.63 2.48 -8.55
CA TYR A 310 14.78 3.73 -9.27
C TYR A 310 14.23 4.90 -8.45
N GLY A 311 13.01 4.78 -7.93
CA GLY A 311 12.39 5.82 -7.09
C GLY A 311 13.12 6.03 -5.76
N PHE A 312 13.63 4.94 -5.16
CA PHE A 312 14.42 4.96 -3.95
C PHE A 312 15.77 5.68 -4.17
N THR A 313 16.49 5.31 -5.22
CA THR A 313 17.78 5.94 -5.59
C THR A 313 17.59 7.41 -5.91
N GLN A 314 16.52 7.78 -6.60
CA GLN A 314 16.19 9.19 -6.85
C GLN A 314 16.01 9.97 -5.54
N THR A 315 15.37 9.36 -4.53
CA THR A 315 15.22 9.98 -3.20
C THR A 315 16.58 10.17 -2.53
N LEU A 316 17.46 9.16 -2.58
CA LEU A 316 18.82 9.25 -2.03
C LEU A 316 19.63 10.36 -2.70
N LEU A 317 19.58 10.44 -4.03
CA LEU A 317 20.32 11.47 -4.79
C LEU A 317 19.88 12.89 -4.40
N VAL A 318 18.59 13.11 -4.17
CA VAL A 318 18.10 14.40 -3.66
C VAL A 318 18.71 14.73 -2.30
N SER A 319 18.84 13.76 -1.40
CA SER A 319 19.49 13.96 -0.10
C SER A 319 21.01 14.22 -0.22
N TYR A 320 21.70 13.58 -1.16
CA TYR A 320 23.09 13.91 -1.49
C TYR A 320 23.23 15.35 -2.04
N GLU A 321 22.33 15.77 -2.93
CA GLU A 321 22.31 17.12 -3.49
C GLU A 321 22.03 18.19 -2.43
N ALA A 322 21.16 17.88 -1.45
CA ALA A 322 20.88 18.73 -0.30
C ALA A 322 22.04 18.80 0.71
N GLY A 323 22.97 17.84 0.66
CA GLY A 323 24.08 17.70 1.61
C GLY A 323 23.71 16.97 2.90
N ASP A 324 22.57 16.29 2.92
CA ASP A 324 22.10 15.49 4.06
C ASP A 324 22.82 14.13 4.14
N LEU A 325 23.32 13.64 3.01
CA LEU A 325 24.15 12.43 2.91
C LEU A 325 25.57 12.76 2.45
N THR A 326 26.54 12.03 2.99
CA THR A 326 27.98 12.17 2.67
C THR A 326 28.51 10.93 1.95
N GLY A 327 29.59 11.09 1.18
CA GLY A 327 30.24 10.02 0.43
C GLY A 327 29.96 10.07 -1.06
N VAL A 328 30.10 8.92 -1.74
CA VAL A 328 29.86 8.79 -3.18
C VAL A 328 28.39 8.51 -3.43
N PRO A 329 27.66 9.39 -4.16
CA PRO A 329 26.26 9.14 -4.50
C PRO A 329 26.08 7.85 -5.33
N PRO A 330 24.99 7.08 -5.12
CA PRO A 330 24.72 5.88 -5.88
C PRO A 330 24.45 6.20 -7.36
N GLU A 331 24.77 5.26 -8.25
CA GLU A 331 24.36 5.35 -9.65
C GLU A 331 22.87 5.00 -9.81
N MET A 332 22.17 5.67 -10.72
CA MET A 332 20.78 5.33 -11.03
C MET A 332 20.67 3.91 -11.62
N PRO A 333 19.69 3.10 -11.19
CA PRO A 333 19.47 1.78 -11.76
C PRO A 333 19.18 1.82 -13.26
N THR A 334 19.70 0.83 -13.99
CA THR A 334 19.34 0.54 -15.39
C THR A 334 18.43 -0.68 -15.46
N LEU A 335 17.91 -0.99 -16.65
CA LEU A 335 17.16 -2.24 -16.89
C LEU A 335 17.94 -3.51 -16.49
N GLN A 336 19.27 -3.46 -16.46
CA GLN A 336 20.09 -4.60 -16.06
C GLN A 336 20.33 -4.69 -14.56
N SER A 337 20.22 -3.57 -13.83
CA SER A 337 20.56 -3.50 -12.40
C SER A 337 19.35 -3.29 -11.49
N ALA A 338 18.20 -2.85 -12.01
CA ALA A 338 16.95 -2.79 -11.25
C ALA A 338 16.52 -4.20 -10.83
N GLN A 339 16.06 -4.35 -9.59
CA GLN A 339 15.77 -5.66 -8.98
C GLN A 339 14.31 -5.81 -8.58
N TYR A 340 13.68 -4.74 -8.10
CA TYR A 340 12.33 -4.77 -7.57
C TYR A 340 11.35 -3.98 -8.43
N GLY A 341 10.13 -4.51 -8.55
CA GLY A 341 8.95 -3.81 -9.06
C GLY A 341 8.52 -2.66 -8.14
N ILE A 342 7.23 -2.35 -8.10
CA ILE A 342 6.70 -1.38 -7.14
C ILE A 342 6.49 -2.08 -5.79
N THR A 343 7.11 -1.54 -4.74
CA THR A 343 7.16 -2.15 -3.40
C THR A 343 6.50 -1.26 -2.34
N CYS A 344 6.43 -1.76 -1.10
CA CYS A 344 5.83 -1.06 0.05
C CYS A 344 6.38 0.36 0.21
N VAL A 345 7.71 0.52 0.14
CA VAL A 345 8.38 1.79 0.36
C VAL A 345 8.26 2.76 -0.83
N THR A 346 7.63 2.36 -1.93
CA THR A 346 7.26 3.28 -3.01
C THR A 346 6.12 4.21 -2.55
N CYS A 347 5.22 3.70 -1.72
CA CYS A 347 4.05 4.43 -1.22
C CYS A 347 4.21 4.87 0.24
N HIS A 348 4.91 4.09 1.06
CA HIS A 348 5.09 4.35 2.48
C HIS A 348 6.49 4.89 2.80
N SER A 349 6.56 5.75 3.82
CA SER A 349 7.79 6.20 4.46
C SER A 349 7.78 5.76 5.91
N PHE A 350 8.90 5.23 6.39
CA PHE A 350 9.06 4.78 7.78
C PHE A 350 9.98 5.70 8.60
N HIS A 351 10.60 6.69 7.95
CA HIS A 351 11.37 7.77 8.57
C HIS A 351 10.65 9.11 8.40
N VAL A 352 9.40 9.17 8.88
CA VAL A 352 8.56 10.36 8.73
C VAL A 352 9.01 11.47 9.68
N ASP A 353 9.64 12.49 9.13
CA ASP A 353 10.03 13.73 9.83
C ASP A 353 8.83 14.68 9.95
N ALA A 354 7.84 14.28 10.76
CA ALA A 354 6.69 15.13 11.02
C ALA A 354 6.22 15.00 12.47
N GLU A 355 6.03 16.15 13.13
CA GLU A 355 5.30 16.27 14.41
C GLU A 355 3.89 15.64 14.31
N THR A 356 3.36 15.49 13.09
CA THR A 356 2.14 14.74 12.80
C THR A 356 2.40 13.86 11.58
N PRO A 357 2.77 12.58 11.76
CA PRO A 357 3.04 11.68 10.65
C PRO A 357 1.77 11.50 9.79
N PRO A 358 1.91 11.43 8.45
CA PRO A 358 0.78 11.23 7.57
C PRO A 358 0.05 9.92 7.92
N PRO A 359 -1.28 9.85 7.78
CA PRO A 359 -2.04 8.63 8.05
C PRO A 359 -1.45 7.43 7.30
N SER A 360 -1.22 6.33 8.02
CA SER A 360 -0.57 5.12 7.47
C SER A 360 0.82 5.36 6.87
N ALA A 361 1.49 6.43 7.29
CA ALA A 361 2.84 6.80 6.88
C ALA A 361 3.04 6.88 5.35
N LEU A 362 2.03 7.39 4.63
CA LEU A 362 2.11 7.60 3.18
C LEU A 362 3.12 8.71 2.84
N ARG A 363 3.83 8.54 1.72
CA ARG A 363 4.81 9.53 1.21
C ARG A 363 4.18 10.81 0.68
N ASP A 364 2.93 10.74 0.26
CA ASP A 364 2.16 11.86 -0.29
C ASP A 364 0.66 11.61 -0.04
N ASP A 365 -0.19 12.55 -0.45
CA ASP A 365 -1.62 12.29 -0.53
C ASP A 365 -1.92 11.08 -1.44
N ALA A 366 -2.94 10.31 -1.08
CA ALA A 366 -3.18 9.03 -1.73
C ALA A 366 -3.51 9.14 -3.22
N TYR A 367 -4.23 10.19 -3.62
CA TYR A 367 -4.56 10.42 -5.02
C TYR A 367 -3.29 10.71 -5.83
N ALA A 368 -2.43 11.61 -5.33
CA ALA A 368 -1.14 11.94 -5.92
C ALA A 368 -0.23 10.71 -6.07
N LEU A 369 -0.21 9.82 -5.07
CA LEU A 369 0.56 8.57 -5.17
C LEU A 369 0.11 7.69 -6.35
N CYS A 370 -1.20 7.56 -6.56
CA CYS A 370 -1.73 6.78 -7.68
C CYS A 370 -1.40 7.44 -9.03
N VAL A 371 -1.71 8.73 -9.17
CA VAL A 371 -1.57 9.43 -10.46
C VAL A 371 -0.13 9.81 -10.79
N ARG A 372 0.82 9.67 -9.86
CA ARG A 372 2.26 9.79 -10.18
C ARG A 372 2.69 8.81 -11.28
N CYS A 373 2.12 7.61 -11.28
CA CYS A 373 2.41 6.57 -12.28
C CYS A 373 1.25 6.40 -13.26
N HIS A 374 0.01 6.46 -12.79
CA HIS A 374 -1.19 6.25 -13.60
C HIS A 374 -1.66 7.54 -14.30
N THR A 375 -0.74 8.15 -15.03
CA THR A 375 -0.95 9.40 -15.77
C THR A 375 -0.30 9.32 -17.14
N GLN A 376 -0.78 10.14 -18.06
CA GLN A 376 -0.08 10.42 -19.30
C GLN A 376 -0.07 11.92 -19.60
N THR A 377 1.12 12.51 -19.56
CA THR A 377 1.32 13.95 -19.81
C THR A 377 1.48 14.28 -21.28
N ASP A 378 1.98 13.33 -22.09
CA ASP A 378 2.04 13.44 -23.54
C ASP A 378 1.04 12.47 -24.18
N VAL A 379 -0.12 13.01 -24.53
CA VAL A 379 -1.21 12.26 -25.18
C VAL A 379 -0.97 12.03 -26.68
N THR A 380 0.17 12.47 -27.24
CA THR A 380 0.42 12.50 -28.69
C THR A 380 1.44 11.47 -29.18
N GLU A 381 2.32 10.94 -28.32
CA GLU A 381 3.39 10.01 -28.74
C GLU A 381 3.15 8.55 -28.36
N SER A 382 2.53 8.25 -27.19
CA SER A 382 2.16 6.88 -26.78
C SER A 382 1.22 6.87 -25.58
N LEU A 383 -0.10 6.75 -25.80
CA LEU A 383 -1.07 6.64 -24.70
C LEU A 383 -1.01 5.24 -24.07
N HIS A 384 -0.47 5.08 -22.86
CA HIS A 384 -0.27 3.74 -22.27
C HIS A 384 -1.08 3.48 -20.97
N HIS A 385 -1.54 4.53 -20.28
CA HIS A 385 -2.39 4.44 -19.08
C HIS A 385 -2.92 5.83 -18.68
N PRO A 386 -3.79 6.46 -19.50
CA PRO A 386 -4.30 7.81 -19.24
C PRO A 386 -5.39 7.85 -18.15
N VAL A 387 -5.19 7.11 -17.05
CA VAL A 387 -6.19 6.92 -15.99
C VAL A 387 -6.53 8.24 -15.33
N GLN A 388 -5.52 9.04 -14.93
CA GLN A 388 -5.73 10.38 -14.41
C GLN A 388 -6.53 11.24 -15.40
N GLN A 389 -6.09 11.29 -16.66
CA GLN A 389 -6.70 12.13 -17.69
C GLN A 389 -8.16 11.72 -17.98
N MET A 390 -8.46 10.42 -17.97
CA MET A 390 -9.83 9.91 -18.14
C MET A 390 -10.70 10.32 -16.95
N PHE A 391 -10.21 10.11 -15.72
CA PHE A 391 -10.94 10.41 -14.50
C PHE A 391 -11.22 11.92 -14.35
N GLU A 392 -10.21 12.76 -14.60
CA GLU A 392 -10.31 14.22 -14.57
C GLU A 392 -11.03 14.81 -15.81
N GLY A 393 -11.22 14.02 -16.87
CA GLY A 393 -11.86 14.47 -18.10
C GLY A 393 -11.03 15.46 -18.93
N VAL A 394 -9.72 15.24 -19.00
CA VAL A 394 -8.81 16.07 -19.79
C VAL A 394 -9.12 15.94 -21.28
N THR A 395 -9.27 17.07 -21.96
CA THR A 395 -9.53 17.10 -23.41
C THR A 395 -8.34 16.56 -24.19
N VAL A 396 -8.52 15.43 -24.90
CA VAL A 396 -7.47 14.81 -25.73
C VAL A 396 -7.71 14.94 -27.22
N ILE A 397 -8.97 15.12 -27.64
CA ILE A 397 -9.33 15.43 -29.02
C ILE A 397 -9.86 16.87 -29.05
N PRO A 398 -9.26 17.80 -29.83
CA PRO A 398 -9.65 19.21 -29.82
C PRO A 398 -11.12 19.49 -30.11
N SER A 399 -11.77 18.61 -30.88
CA SER A 399 -13.19 18.73 -31.26
C SER A 399 -14.16 18.09 -30.26
N VAL A 400 -13.66 17.35 -29.26
CA VAL A 400 -14.47 16.67 -28.24
C VAL A 400 -14.13 17.25 -26.87
N GLU A 401 -15.01 18.09 -26.34
CA GLU A 401 -14.84 18.67 -25.01
C GLU A 401 -14.75 17.58 -23.94
N GLY A 402 -13.64 17.58 -23.21
CA GLY A 402 -13.42 16.73 -22.05
C GLY A 402 -14.39 17.04 -20.92
N VAL A 403 -14.93 15.99 -20.29
CA VAL A 403 -15.90 16.12 -19.20
C VAL A 403 -15.36 15.34 -18.01
N PRO A 404 -15.13 15.98 -16.86
CA PRO A 404 -14.67 15.25 -15.67
C PRO A 404 -15.69 14.20 -15.22
N GLY A 405 -15.20 13.09 -14.67
CA GLY A 405 -16.06 12.00 -14.21
C GLY A 405 -16.98 12.43 -13.06
N SER A 406 -18.18 11.85 -12.99
CA SER A 406 -19.16 12.21 -11.95
C SER A 406 -18.64 11.99 -10.52
N HIS A 407 -17.85 10.94 -10.30
CA HIS A 407 -17.20 10.67 -9.02
C HIS A 407 -16.05 11.64 -8.72
N PHE A 408 -15.32 12.11 -9.74
CA PHE A 408 -14.24 13.07 -9.56
C PHE A 408 -14.75 14.46 -9.14
N VAL A 409 -15.89 14.90 -9.67
CA VAL A 409 -16.47 16.23 -9.36
C VAL A 409 -17.43 16.23 -8.18
N ALA A 410 -17.82 15.06 -7.67
CA ALA A 410 -18.68 14.98 -6.50
C ALA A 410 -17.96 15.55 -5.28
N GLU A 411 -18.66 16.38 -4.50
CA GLU A 411 -18.18 16.80 -3.19
C GLU A 411 -17.99 15.57 -2.31
N ASP A 412 -16.79 15.38 -1.76
CA ASP A 412 -16.37 14.17 -1.05
C ASP A 412 -16.56 12.87 -1.86
N GLY A 413 -16.44 12.97 -3.19
CA GLY A 413 -16.54 11.85 -4.12
C GLY A 413 -15.42 10.81 -3.92
N PRO A 414 -15.66 9.55 -4.34
CA PRO A 414 -14.67 8.50 -4.19
C PRO A 414 -13.46 8.73 -5.11
N ASP A 415 -12.27 8.42 -4.60
CA ASP A 415 -11.01 8.44 -5.34
C ASP A 415 -10.53 7.03 -5.71
N CYS A 416 -9.27 6.93 -6.14
CA CYS A 416 -8.62 5.67 -6.49
C CYS A 416 -8.67 4.65 -5.34
N LEU A 417 -8.43 5.07 -4.09
CA LEU A 417 -8.41 4.18 -2.93
C LEU A 417 -9.79 3.62 -2.63
N ASN A 418 -10.84 4.43 -2.74
CA ASN A 418 -12.20 3.98 -2.43
C ASN A 418 -12.61 2.77 -3.26
N CYS A 419 -12.19 2.71 -4.53
CA CYS A 419 -12.52 1.62 -5.45
C CYS A 419 -11.46 0.49 -5.46
N HIS A 420 -10.17 0.83 -5.50
CA HIS A 420 -9.10 -0.15 -5.68
C HIS A 420 -8.51 -0.68 -4.36
N MET A 421 -8.65 0.07 -3.27
CA MET A 421 -8.17 -0.29 -1.93
C MET A 421 -9.32 -0.24 -0.92
N THR A 422 -10.49 -0.75 -1.32
CA THR A 422 -11.68 -0.81 -0.45
C THR A 422 -11.36 -1.49 0.88
N ARG A 423 -12.03 -1.05 1.94
CA ARG A 423 -11.81 -1.60 3.27
C ARG A 423 -12.66 -2.84 3.47
N LEU A 424 -12.02 -3.95 3.78
CA LEU A 424 -12.66 -5.25 3.98
C LEU A 424 -12.58 -5.69 5.44
N PRO A 425 -13.58 -6.43 5.96
CA PRO A 425 -13.51 -7.02 7.28
C PRO A 425 -12.33 -8.00 7.39
N ILE A 426 -11.58 -7.91 8.48
CA ILE A 426 -10.40 -8.77 8.73
C ILE A 426 -10.45 -9.53 10.06
N ASP A 427 -11.05 -8.98 11.13
CA ASP A 427 -11.21 -9.68 12.40
C ASP A 427 -12.25 -8.96 13.26
N GLY A 428 -13.34 -9.65 13.60
CA GLY A 428 -14.47 -9.05 14.30
C GLY A 428 -15.03 -7.84 13.53
N ASP A 429 -15.10 -6.68 14.20
CA ASP A 429 -15.66 -5.46 13.62
C ASP A 429 -14.62 -4.58 12.90
N PHE A 430 -13.37 -5.03 12.74
CA PHE A 430 -12.34 -4.23 12.09
C PHE A 430 -12.28 -4.43 10.59
N THR A 431 -11.97 -3.32 9.92
CA THR A 431 -11.72 -3.31 8.48
C THR A 431 -10.30 -2.87 8.18
N LEU A 432 -9.77 -3.31 7.04
CA LEU A 432 -8.47 -2.91 6.53
C LEU A 432 -8.54 -2.69 5.02
N ALA A 433 -7.82 -1.69 4.52
CA ALA A 433 -7.72 -1.43 3.08
C ALA A 433 -6.94 -2.57 2.40
N THR A 434 -7.54 -3.19 1.38
CA THR A 434 -6.87 -4.22 0.59
C THR A 434 -5.69 -3.65 -0.19
N HIS A 435 -4.62 -4.44 -0.27
CA HIS A 435 -3.45 -4.20 -1.12
C HIS A 435 -3.44 -5.09 -2.38
N ALA A 436 -4.57 -5.78 -2.67
CA ALA A 436 -4.75 -6.50 -3.92
C ALA A 436 -4.93 -5.53 -5.12
N LEU A 437 -5.27 -4.27 -4.84
CA LEU A 437 -5.48 -3.18 -5.82
C LEU A 437 -6.57 -3.47 -6.85
N LYS A 438 -7.38 -4.49 -6.58
CA LYS A 438 -8.42 -5.00 -7.45
C LYS A 438 -9.77 -4.53 -6.90
N PRO A 439 -10.62 -3.89 -7.72
CA PRO A 439 -11.95 -3.52 -7.27
C PRO A 439 -12.80 -4.76 -6.99
N LEU A 440 -13.48 -4.76 -5.85
CA LEU A 440 -14.50 -5.74 -5.51
C LEU A 440 -15.83 -5.38 -6.21
N LEU A 441 -15.99 -5.83 -7.45
CA LEU A 441 -17.20 -5.62 -8.24
C LEU A 441 -18.39 -6.43 -7.69
N PRO A 442 -19.65 -6.02 -7.96
CA PRO A 442 -20.83 -6.66 -7.38
C PRO A 442 -20.99 -8.17 -7.66
N ASP A 443 -20.39 -8.70 -8.72
CA ASP A 443 -20.40 -10.12 -9.11
C ASP A 443 -19.23 -10.96 -8.55
N THR A 444 -18.21 -10.32 -7.98
CA THR A 444 -17.00 -11.01 -7.52
C THR A 444 -17.21 -11.69 -6.18
N GLU A 445 -17.91 -11.03 -5.24
CA GLU A 445 -18.28 -11.57 -3.94
C GLU A 445 -19.31 -10.63 -3.27
N SER A 446 -20.50 -11.15 -2.95
CA SER A 446 -21.45 -10.48 -2.06
C SER A 446 -21.91 -11.48 -1.00
N THR A 447 -21.19 -11.53 0.11
CA THR A 447 -21.65 -12.24 1.30
C THR A 447 -22.45 -11.26 2.17
N ALA A 448 -23.02 -11.74 3.27
CA ALA A 448 -23.60 -10.83 4.26
C ALA A 448 -22.54 -9.96 4.95
N GLU A 449 -21.27 -10.37 4.93
CA GLU A 449 -20.15 -9.75 5.65
C GLU A 449 -19.38 -8.76 4.76
N VAL A 450 -19.28 -9.06 3.45
CA VAL A 450 -18.51 -8.26 2.49
C VAL A 450 -19.45 -7.57 1.51
N GLN A 451 -19.41 -6.24 1.51
CA GLN A 451 -20.10 -5.42 0.52
C GLN A 451 -19.16 -5.08 -0.64
N ASN A 452 -19.72 -5.05 -1.85
CA ASN A 452 -18.99 -4.58 -3.04
C ASN A 452 -18.68 -3.08 -2.94
N ILE A 453 -17.72 -2.61 -3.74
CA ILE A 453 -17.24 -1.22 -3.70
C ILE A 453 -18.33 -0.18 -3.92
N CYS A 454 -19.37 -0.50 -4.69
CA CYS A 454 -20.46 0.41 -5.03
C CYS A 454 -21.46 0.54 -3.88
N ALA A 455 -21.78 -0.58 -3.22
CA ALA A 455 -22.77 -0.64 -2.14
C ALA A 455 -22.41 0.20 -0.92
N ASN A 456 -21.11 0.46 -0.70
CA ASN A 456 -20.62 1.34 0.37
C ASN A 456 -21.15 2.79 0.25
N CYS A 457 -21.45 3.25 -0.97
CA CYS A 457 -21.95 4.61 -1.22
C CYS A 457 -23.38 4.62 -1.79
N HIS A 458 -23.69 3.68 -2.69
CA HIS A 458 -24.97 3.56 -3.38
C HIS A 458 -25.94 2.64 -2.64
N THR A 459 -26.26 2.99 -1.40
CA THR A 459 -27.14 2.21 -0.51
C THR A 459 -28.61 2.16 -0.97
N ASP A 460 -28.97 3.01 -1.94
CA ASP A 460 -30.28 3.08 -2.58
C ASP A 460 -30.44 2.08 -3.74
N LEU A 461 -29.35 1.50 -4.23
CA LEU A 461 -29.32 0.51 -5.30
C LEU A 461 -29.15 -0.90 -4.74
N THR A 462 -29.80 -1.89 -5.35
CA THR A 462 -29.49 -3.29 -5.04
C THR A 462 -28.19 -3.73 -5.70
N THR A 463 -27.55 -4.79 -5.19
CA THR A 463 -26.37 -5.41 -5.84
C THR A 463 -26.64 -5.77 -7.30
N ASN A 464 -27.87 -6.18 -7.63
CA ASN A 464 -28.25 -6.50 -9.01
C ASN A 464 -28.34 -5.25 -9.89
N ASP A 465 -28.84 -4.13 -9.36
CA ASP A 465 -28.89 -2.86 -10.10
C ASP A 465 -27.48 -2.33 -10.36
N GLN A 466 -26.60 -2.42 -9.34
CA GLN A 466 -25.19 -2.07 -9.45
C GLN A 466 -24.47 -2.94 -10.48
N GLN A 467 -24.67 -4.27 -10.41
CA GLN A 467 -24.07 -5.19 -11.38
C GLN A 467 -24.58 -4.92 -12.79
N TYR A 468 -25.88 -4.69 -12.96
CA TYR A 468 -26.48 -4.36 -14.25
C TYR A 468 -25.83 -3.11 -14.83
N LEU A 469 -25.65 -2.06 -14.03
CA LEU A 469 -24.98 -0.84 -14.45
C LEU A 469 -23.53 -1.12 -14.87
N VAL A 470 -22.73 -1.78 -14.03
CA VAL A 470 -21.33 -2.12 -14.34
C VAL A 470 -21.22 -2.90 -15.65
N THR A 471 -22.03 -3.94 -15.80
CA THR A 471 -22.04 -4.77 -17.02
C THR A 471 -22.47 -3.97 -18.24
N ASP A 472 -23.56 -3.20 -18.15
CA ASP A 472 -24.08 -2.41 -19.28
C ASP A 472 -23.04 -1.39 -19.77
N LEU A 473 -22.41 -0.63 -18.87
CA LEU A 473 -21.38 0.35 -19.23
C LEU A 473 -20.17 -0.31 -19.89
N GLN A 474 -19.63 -1.37 -19.27
CA GLN A 474 -18.42 -2.03 -19.77
C GLN A 474 -18.66 -2.79 -21.07
N GLU A 475 -19.81 -3.46 -21.22
CA GLU A 475 -20.17 -4.14 -22.48
C GLU A 475 -20.43 -3.15 -23.60
N ASN A 476 -21.07 -2.01 -23.31
CA ASN A 476 -21.28 -0.94 -24.27
C ASN A 476 -19.94 -0.41 -24.80
N VAL A 477 -19.03 0.03 -23.92
CA VAL A 477 -17.70 0.54 -24.31
C VAL A 477 -16.89 -0.52 -25.06
N ARG A 478 -16.87 -1.76 -24.55
CA ARG A 478 -16.14 -2.88 -25.19
C ARG A 478 -16.66 -3.17 -26.59
N GLY A 479 -17.98 -3.19 -26.78
CA GLY A 479 -18.61 -3.44 -28.09
C GLY A 479 -18.25 -2.35 -29.10
N ARG A 480 -18.36 -1.08 -28.69
CA ARG A 480 -18.03 0.08 -29.53
C ARG A 480 -16.55 0.11 -29.92
N LEU A 481 -15.64 -0.09 -28.96
CA LEU A 481 -14.20 -0.24 -29.22
C LEU A 481 -13.92 -1.35 -30.24
N THR A 482 -14.53 -2.52 -30.04
CA THR A 482 -14.32 -3.69 -30.92
C THR A 482 -14.75 -3.38 -32.36
N LEU A 483 -15.95 -2.80 -32.54
CA LEU A 483 -16.46 -2.44 -33.87
C LEU A 483 -15.61 -1.35 -34.53
N ALA A 484 -15.26 -0.30 -33.79
CA ALA A 484 -14.47 0.81 -34.30
C ALA A 484 -13.06 0.38 -34.70
N ARG A 485 -12.36 -0.41 -33.87
CA ARG A 485 -11.05 -1.00 -34.21
C ARG A 485 -11.13 -1.91 -35.44
N THR A 486 -12.16 -2.76 -35.50
CA THR A 486 -12.39 -3.63 -36.66
C THR A 486 -12.53 -2.80 -37.94
N ARG A 487 -13.30 -1.71 -37.89
CA ARG A 487 -13.47 -0.81 -39.04
C ARG A 487 -12.16 -0.08 -39.37
N LEU A 488 -11.46 0.48 -38.40
CA LEU A 488 -10.19 1.19 -38.59
C LEU A 488 -9.16 0.31 -39.30
N ASN A 489 -9.07 -0.98 -38.93
CA ASN A 489 -8.17 -1.95 -39.56
C ASN A 489 -8.48 -2.24 -41.04
N THR A 490 -9.66 -1.88 -41.54
CA THR A 490 -10.02 -2.00 -42.96
C THR A 490 -9.67 -0.76 -43.79
N LEU A 491 -9.34 0.36 -43.14
CA LEU A 491 -9.04 1.61 -43.81
C LEU A 491 -7.56 1.68 -44.18
N PRO A 492 -7.22 2.14 -45.41
CA PRO A 492 -5.84 2.49 -45.70
C PRO A 492 -5.44 3.73 -44.87
N VAL A 493 -4.20 3.76 -44.39
CA VAL A 493 -3.65 4.94 -43.72
C VAL A 493 -3.60 6.11 -44.72
N PRO A 494 -4.25 7.25 -44.44
CA PRO A 494 -4.24 8.40 -45.34
C PRO A 494 -2.85 9.05 -45.49
N ALA A 495 -2.67 9.85 -46.54
CA ALA A 495 -1.39 10.50 -46.80
C ALA A 495 -1.06 11.55 -45.73
N GLU A 496 0.21 11.59 -45.30
CA GLU A 496 0.72 12.57 -44.35
C GLU A 496 0.38 14.01 -44.74
N GLY A 497 -0.01 14.81 -43.75
CA GLY A 497 -0.40 16.22 -43.92
C GLY A 497 -1.76 16.46 -44.57
N SER A 498 -2.58 15.42 -44.82
CA SER A 498 -3.96 15.58 -45.29
C SER A 498 -4.95 15.69 -44.13
N ASP A 499 -6.07 16.39 -44.34
CA ASP A 499 -7.17 16.47 -43.36
C ASP A 499 -7.67 15.06 -42.95
N ALA A 500 -7.68 14.12 -43.90
CA ALA A 500 -8.04 12.73 -43.65
C ALA A 500 -7.03 12.03 -42.72
N LYS A 501 -5.75 12.37 -42.79
CA LYS A 501 -4.72 11.84 -41.88
C LYS A 501 -4.89 12.41 -40.48
N THR A 502 -5.12 13.72 -40.35
CA THR A 502 -5.43 14.34 -39.06
C THR A 502 -6.63 13.65 -38.38
N LEU A 503 -7.72 13.46 -39.12
CA LEU A 503 -8.90 12.77 -38.61
C LEU A 503 -8.61 11.30 -38.25
N TYR A 504 -7.81 10.60 -39.06
CA TYR A 504 -7.39 9.23 -38.79
C TYR A 504 -6.59 9.13 -37.48
N ASP A 505 -5.65 10.05 -37.26
CA ASP A 505 -4.81 10.09 -36.05
C ASP A 505 -5.64 10.44 -34.81
N GLU A 506 -6.60 11.36 -34.91
CA GLU A 506 -7.55 11.67 -33.83
C GLU A 506 -8.40 10.45 -33.47
N VAL A 507 -8.85 9.67 -34.46
CA VAL A 507 -9.58 8.41 -34.24
C VAL A 507 -8.71 7.39 -33.52
N VAL A 508 -7.45 7.21 -33.94
CA VAL A 508 -6.49 6.32 -33.27
C VAL A 508 -6.29 6.75 -31.82
N THR A 509 -6.04 8.05 -31.60
CA THR A 509 -5.81 8.64 -30.28
C THR A 509 -7.01 8.42 -29.36
N ALA A 510 -8.24 8.71 -29.82
CA ALA A 510 -9.45 8.50 -29.03
C ALA A 510 -9.65 7.03 -28.66
N LEU A 511 -9.41 6.11 -29.61
CA LEU A 511 -9.50 4.68 -29.36
C LEU A 511 -8.44 4.18 -28.38
N ASP A 512 -7.19 4.63 -28.53
CA ASP A 512 -6.09 4.29 -27.62
C ASP A 512 -6.37 4.86 -26.21
N PHE A 513 -6.88 6.08 -26.11
CA PHE A 513 -7.21 6.72 -24.83
C PHE A 513 -8.26 5.92 -24.05
N VAL A 514 -9.40 5.59 -24.68
CA VAL A 514 -10.49 4.84 -24.04
C VAL A 514 -10.07 3.40 -23.73
N GLN A 515 -9.29 2.78 -24.61
CA GLN A 515 -8.86 1.39 -24.43
C GLN A 515 -7.79 1.26 -23.33
N ASN A 516 -6.80 2.15 -23.31
CA ASN A 516 -5.64 2.04 -22.43
C ASN A 516 -5.88 2.66 -21.05
N ASP A 517 -6.97 3.42 -20.86
CA ASP A 517 -7.51 3.69 -19.51
C ASP A 517 -7.87 2.39 -18.76
N GLY A 518 -8.26 1.33 -19.49
CA GLY A 518 -8.44 -0.01 -18.95
C GLY A 518 -9.71 -0.24 -18.13
N SER A 519 -10.45 0.82 -17.76
CA SER A 519 -11.67 0.70 -16.95
C SER A 519 -12.92 0.32 -17.74
N LEU A 520 -12.84 0.41 -19.07
CA LEU A 520 -13.98 0.27 -20.01
C LEU A 520 -15.12 1.24 -19.67
N GLY A 521 -14.76 2.49 -19.36
CA GLY A 521 -15.68 3.57 -19.06
C GLY A 521 -16.09 3.68 -17.59
N MET A 522 -15.63 2.80 -16.71
CA MET A 522 -15.93 2.91 -15.28
C MET A 522 -15.30 4.14 -14.63
N HIS A 523 -14.13 4.59 -15.09
CA HIS A 523 -13.54 5.84 -14.60
C HIS A 523 -14.33 7.07 -15.08
N ASN A 524 -14.87 7.04 -16.30
CA ASN A 524 -15.64 8.15 -16.86
C ASN A 524 -16.44 7.72 -18.12
N TYR A 525 -17.67 7.25 -17.92
CA TYR A 525 -18.49 6.74 -19.02
C TYR A 525 -18.94 7.85 -19.97
N ASP A 526 -19.32 9.02 -19.44
CA ASP A 526 -19.78 10.14 -20.25
C ASP A 526 -18.71 10.60 -21.23
N TYR A 527 -17.46 10.72 -20.77
CA TYR A 527 -16.38 11.14 -21.65
C TYR A 527 -15.96 10.03 -22.62
N ALA A 528 -15.84 8.78 -22.16
CA ALA A 528 -15.57 7.65 -23.03
C ALA A 528 -16.63 7.52 -24.15
N SER A 529 -17.90 7.72 -23.82
CA SER A 529 -19.00 7.69 -24.78
C SER A 529 -18.90 8.80 -25.83
N ARG A 530 -18.59 10.04 -25.42
CA ARG A 530 -18.38 11.17 -26.35
C ARG A 530 -17.22 10.94 -27.31
N LEU A 531 -16.11 10.38 -26.82
CA LEU A 531 -14.96 10.03 -27.65
C LEU A 531 -15.33 8.95 -28.67
N LEU A 532 -16.10 7.94 -28.26
CA LEU A 532 -16.55 6.88 -29.15
C LEU A 532 -17.60 7.37 -30.16
N ASP A 533 -18.45 8.34 -29.81
CA ASP A 533 -19.38 8.99 -30.75
C ASP A 533 -18.61 9.71 -31.86
N PHE A 534 -17.56 10.45 -31.47
CA PHE A 534 -16.64 11.08 -32.40
C PHE A 534 -15.95 10.06 -33.32
N VAL A 535 -15.47 8.94 -32.76
CA VAL A 535 -14.81 7.87 -33.51
C VAL A 535 -15.77 7.26 -34.55
N GLU A 536 -16.98 6.91 -34.14
CA GLU A 536 -17.99 6.31 -35.01
C GLU A 536 -18.36 7.23 -36.17
N PHE A 537 -18.60 8.52 -35.87
CA PHE A 537 -18.85 9.53 -36.87
C PHE A 537 -17.66 9.66 -37.84
N SER A 538 -16.45 9.80 -37.30
CA SER A 538 -15.23 10.00 -38.10
C SER A 538 -14.95 8.82 -39.03
N LEU A 539 -15.07 7.58 -38.53
CA LEU A 539 -14.92 6.35 -39.32
C LEU A 539 -15.97 6.19 -40.43
N SER A 540 -17.14 6.82 -40.29
CA SER A 540 -18.16 6.85 -41.35
C SER A 540 -17.79 7.77 -42.51
N THR A 541 -16.99 8.81 -42.23
CA THR A 541 -16.54 9.79 -43.23
C THR A 541 -15.24 9.38 -43.93
N LEU A 542 -14.41 8.59 -43.25
CA LEU A 542 -13.19 8.01 -43.83
C LEU A 542 -13.56 6.92 -44.87
N SER A 543 -13.41 7.26 -46.15
CA SER A 543 -13.75 6.38 -47.27
C SER A 543 -12.63 5.36 -47.58
N VAL A 544 -13.01 4.14 -47.97
CA VAL A 544 -12.10 3.24 -48.70
C VAL A 544 -12.12 3.65 -50.18
N PRO A 545 -10.97 3.86 -50.85
CA PRO A 545 -10.95 4.11 -52.29
C PRO A 545 -11.64 2.94 -53.04
N GLY A 546 -12.84 3.19 -53.58
CA GLY A 546 -13.61 2.21 -54.35
C GLY A 546 -14.78 1.50 -53.64
N SER A 547 -15.08 1.79 -52.36
CA SER A 547 -16.28 1.24 -51.72
C SER A 547 -17.49 2.16 -51.87
N THR A 548 -18.48 1.77 -52.67
CA THR A 548 -19.79 2.43 -52.79
C THR A 548 -20.82 1.93 -51.77
N GLY A 549 -20.39 1.35 -50.65
CA GLY A 549 -21.31 0.85 -49.62
C GLY A 549 -21.76 1.96 -48.69
N GLN A 550 -23.06 2.29 -48.70
CA GLN A 550 -23.70 3.01 -47.59
C GLN A 550 -23.44 2.27 -46.27
N PRO A 551 -23.39 2.96 -45.12
CA PRO A 551 -23.35 2.32 -43.83
C PRO A 551 -24.58 1.40 -43.72
N THR A 552 -24.36 0.09 -43.64
CA THR A 552 -25.43 -0.79 -43.18
C THR A 552 -25.54 -0.55 -41.68
N GLU A 553 -26.73 -0.19 -41.21
CA GLU A 553 -27.06 -0.25 -39.79
C GLU A 553 -26.56 -1.60 -39.27
N GLY A 554 -25.56 -1.56 -38.38
CA GLY A 554 -25.22 -2.72 -37.58
C GLY A 554 -26.47 -3.18 -36.84
N PRO A 555 -26.54 -4.45 -36.41
CA PRO A 555 -27.67 -4.90 -35.61
C PRO A 555 -27.85 -3.91 -34.46
N ALA A 556 -29.06 -3.35 -34.32
CA ALA A 556 -29.42 -2.61 -33.13
C ALA A 556 -28.97 -3.44 -31.91
N PRO A 557 -28.40 -2.82 -30.87
CA PRO A 557 -28.05 -3.56 -29.67
C PRO A 557 -29.27 -4.40 -29.30
N THR A 558 -29.09 -5.71 -29.23
CA THR A 558 -30.15 -6.59 -28.74
C THR A 558 -30.40 -6.14 -27.31
N ALA A 559 -31.41 -5.29 -27.15
CA ALA A 559 -32.00 -5.03 -25.86
C ALA A 559 -32.39 -6.41 -25.31
N THR A 560 -31.64 -6.89 -24.33
CA THR A 560 -32.11 -7.95 -23.45
C THR A 560 -33.50 -7.50 -23.00
N PRO A 561 -34.56 -8.33 -23.16
CA PRO A 561 -35.88 -7.90 -22.79
C PRO A 561 -35.85 -7.47 -21.33
N LEU A 562 -36.28 -6.24 -21.05
CA LEU A 562 -36.56 -5.79 -19.69
C LEU A 562 -37.36 -6.90 -18.99
N PRO A 563 -36.98 -7.35 -17.79
CA PRO A 563 -37.90 -8.14 -16.98
C PRO A 563 -39.19 -7.33 -16.87
N SER A 564 -40.31 -8.02 -17.10
CA SER A 564 -41.66 -7.45 -17.25
C SER A 564 -41.88 -6.27 -16.30
N ALA A 565 -42.29 -5.14 -16.88
CA ALA A 565 -42.59 -3.87 -16.22
C ALA A 565 -43.05 -4.05 -14.75
N VAL A 566 -42.20 -3.63 -13.81
CA VAL A 566 -42.67 -3.26 -12.48
C VAL A 566 -43.70 -2.17 -12.70
N THR A 567 -44.91 -2.41 -12.22
CA THR A 567 -46.03 -1.50 -12.34
C THR A 567 -45.62 -0.17 -11.69
N VAL A 568 -45.45 0.87 -12.50
CA VAL A 568 -45.25 2.23 -12.01
C VAL A 568 -46.52 2.59 -11.24
N ILE A 569 -46.43 2.55 -9.90
CA ILE A 569 -47.42 3.18 -9.06
C ILE A 569 -47.16 4.69 -9.22
N GLU A 570 -47.96 5.34 -10.07
CA GLU A 570 -48.03 6.80 -10.12
C GLU A 570 -48.44 7.28 -8.72
N THR A 571 -47.47 7.70 -7.93
CA THR A 571 -47.73 8.53 -6.75
C THR A 571 -47.74 9.98 -7.23
N PRO A 572 -48.81 10.74 -6.97
CA PRO A 572 -48.86 12.13 -7.38
C PRO A 572 -47.80 12.91 -6.61
N LEU A 573 -47.02 13.72 -7.34
CA LEU A 573 -46.09 14.71 -6.81
C LEU A 573 -46.75 15.51 -5.68
N ALA A 574 -46.36 15.22 -4.45
CA ALA A 574 -46.64 16.10 -3.32
C ALA A 574 -45.74 17.34 -3.47
N GLU A 575 -46.36 18.51 -3.49
CA GLU A 575 -45.69 19.81 -3.48
C GLU A 575 -44.63 19.85 -2.37
N ALA A 576 -43.37 20.01 -2.75
CA ALA A 576 -42.27 20.23 -1.81
C ALA A 576 -42.50 21.57 -1.09
N SER A 577 -43.04 21.51 0.13
CA SER A 577 -43.04 22.63 1.04
C SER A 577 -41.59 23.00 1.37
N SER A 578 -41.22 24.24 1.09
CA SER A 578 -39.95 24.87 1.47
C SER A 578 -39.77 24.87 3.00
N GLY A 579 -39.22 23.79 3.53
CA GLY A 579 -38.85 23.64 4.93
C GLY A 579 -37.34 23.69 5.08
N ILE A 580 -36.80 24.88 5.33
CA ILE A 580 -35.40 25.08 5.74
C ILE A 580 -35.20 24.32 7.07
N ARG A 581 -34.36 23.29 7.07
CA ARG A 581 -33.93 22.60 8.29
C ARG A 581 -32.72 23.32 8.93
N PRO A 582 -32.61 23.32 10.27
CA PRO A 582 -31.85 24.33 11.02
C PRO A 582 -30.42 23.86 11.28
N THR A 583 -29.55 23.90 10.27
CA THR A 583 -28.09 23.77 10.46
C THR A 583 -27.37 25.08 10.15
N GLY A 584 -27.96 25.97 9.32
CA GLY A 584 -27.39 27.29 9.00
C GLY A 584 -27.58 28.38 10.06
N VAL A 585 -28.46 28.19 11.06
CA VAL A 585 -28.75 29.21 12.09
C VAL A 585 -27.73 29.18 13.24
N LEU A 586 -27.10 28.03 13.50
CA LEU A 586 -26.13 27.89 14.59
C LEU A 586 -24.77 28.55 14.27
N ILE A 587 -24.35 28.49 13.00
CA ILE A 587 -23.08 29.10 12.53
C ILE A 587 -23.17 30.63 12.54
N LEU A 588 -24.33 31.20 12.18
CA LEU A 588 -24.55 32.66 12.21
C LEU A 588 -24.65 33.23 13.63
N LEU A 589 -25.16 32.46 14.59
CA LEU A 589 -25.21 32.88 16.00
C LEU A 589 -23.83 32.87 16.67
N ILE A 590 -22.97 31.92 16.33
CA ILE A 590 -21.59 31.85 16.87
C ILE A 590 -20.74 33.02 16.33
N ALA A 591 -20.88 33.36 15.05
CA ALA A 591 -20.19 34.51 14.45
C ALA A 591 -20.65 35.86 15.06
N ALA A 592 -21.94 36.01 15.35
CA ALA A 592 -22.48 37.20 16.00
C ALA A 592 -22.01 37.36 17.46
N VAL A 593 -21.89 36.26 18.21
CA VAL A 593 -21.40 36.28 19.60
C VAL A 593 -19.90 36.61 19.64
N MET A 594 -19.09 36.10 18.71
CA MET A 594 -17.66 36.45 18.64
C MET A 594 -17.42 37.93 18.27
N LEU A 595 -18.24 38.50 17.38
CA LEU A 595 -18.19 39.93 17.04
C LEU A 595 -18.59 40.83 18.23
N ILE A 596 -19.56 40.41 19.04
CA ILE A 596 -19.97 41.15 20.25
C ILE A 596 -18.89 41.06 21.34
N ILE A 597 -18.25 39.91 21.53
CA ILE A 597 -17.15 39.75 22.50
C ILE A 597 -15.91 40.56 22.06
N GLY A 598 -15.58 40.58 20.76
CA GLY A 598 -14.52 41.41 20.21
C GLY A 598 -14.75 42.91 20.42
N ALA A 599 -15.99 43.37 20.24
CA ALA A 599 -16.36 44.77 20.46
C ALA A 599 -16.30 45.17 21.95
N VAL A 600 -16.66 44.28 22.88
CA VAL A 600 -16.60 44.53 24.33
C VAL A 600 -15.15 44.57 24.86
N VAL A 601 -14.25 43.78 24.28
CA VAL A 601 -12.81 43.81 24.63
C VAL A 601 -12.12 45.07 24.11
N LEU A 602 -12.51 45.58 22.94
CA LEU A 602 -12.01 46.84 22.39
C LEU A 602 -12.52 48.08 23.16
N PHE A 603 -13.77 48.06 23.65
CA PHE A 603 -14.31 49.17 24.46
C PHE A 603 -13.76 49.23 25.89
N ARG A 604 -13.24 48.12 26.45
CA ARG A 604 -12.61 48.10 27.78
C ARG A 604 -11.16 48.58 27.82
N LYS A 605 -10.46 48.66 26.68
CA LYS A 605 -9.07 49.16 26.59
C LYS A 605 -8.95 50.67 26.30
N GLY A 606 -10.07 51.39 26.14
CA GLY A 606 -10.09 52.81 25.74
C GLY A 606 -10.36 53.85 26.83
N VAL A 607 -10.52 53.47 28.11
CA VAL A 607 -10.79 54.42 29.20
C VAL A 607 -9.80 54.21 30.35
N GLY A 608 -8.79 55.07 30.40
CA GLY A 608 -7.87 55.20 31.52
C GLY A 608 -6.51 55.73 31.06
N HIS A 609 -6.37 57.05 30.98
CA HIS A 609 -5.22 57.88 31.35
C HIS A 609 -5.49 59.34 30.88
N ALA A 610 -6.24 60.06 31.72
CA ALA A 610 -6.01 61.45 32.06
C ALA A 610 -6.16 61.54 33.58
#